data_AF-A0A2E6NLU3-F1
#
_entry.id   AF-A0A2E6NLU3-F1
#
_cell.length_a   1.000
_cell.length_b   1.000
_cell.length_c   1.000
_cell.angle_alpha   90.00
_cell.angle_beta   90.00
_cell.angle_gamma   90.00
#
_symmetry.space_group_name_H-M   'P 1'
#
loop_
_entity.id
_entity.type
_entity.pdbx_description
1 polymer ?
#
loop_
_entity_poly.entity_id
_entity_poly.type
_entity_poly.pdbx_seq_one_letter_code
_entity_poly.pdbx_strand_id
1 'polypeptide(L)'
;MQALRVPLKVTIPFLVMIIASLLTKPNRREALDRFYVKMKTPTEIDPEKDREELELSYSRPERFDHKKLFQGTSLEFQRPGKADIVGFVLSCLGVVGVILLALWVANLGA
;
A
#
# COMPACT_ATOMS: atom_id res chain seq x y z
N MET A 1 -24.15 12.18 20.04
CA MET A 1 -22.77 12.19 20.60
C MET A 1 -22.05 10.82 20.54
N GLN A 2 -22.72 9.68 20.28
CA GLN A 2 -22.04 8.37 20.21
C GLN A 2 -21.21 8.14 18.92
N ALA A 3 -21.67 8.67 17.77
CA ALA A 3 -21.00 8.53 16.47
C ALA A 3 -19.56 9.11 16.43
N LEU A 4 -19.24 10.08 17.30
CA LEU A 4 -17.91 10.71 17.35
C LEU A 4 -16.93 9.99 18.29
N ARG A 5 -17.41 9.07 19.11
CA ARG A 5 -16.60 8.40 20.15
C ARG A 5 -15.67 7.34 19.57
N VAL A 6 -16.12 6.63 18.54
CA VAL A 6 -15.33 5.57 17.88
C VAL A 6 -14.22 6.17 17.01
N PRO A 7 -14.48 7.15 16.11
CA PRO A 7 -13.43 7.78 15.33
C PRO A 7 -12.31 8.34 16.22
N LEU A 8 -12.66 9.08 17.27
CA LEU A 8 -11.67 9.68 18.16
C LEU A 8 -10.81 8.63 18.88
N LYS A 9 -11.41 7.55 19.38
CA LYS A 9 -10.67 6.45 20.03
C LYS A 9 -9.69 5.75 19.10
N VAL A 10 -10.02 5.67 17.82
CA VAL A 10 -9.14 5.06 16.81
C VAL A 10 -8.07 6.06 16.38
N THR A 11 -8.42 7.33 16.14
CA THR A 11 -7.47 8.33 15.62
C THR A 11 -6.40 8.74 16.63
N ILE A 12 -6.74 8.89 17.91
CA ILE A 12 -5.78 9.32 18.95
C ILE A 12 -4.51 8.43 19.02
N PRO A 13 -4.58 7.09 19.13
CA PRO A 13 -3.37 6.26 19.21
C PRO A 13 -2.49 6.38 17.96
N PHE A 14 -3.07 6.47 16.76
CA PHE A 14 -2.29 6.70 15.54
C PHE A 14 -1.59 8.06 15.56
N LEU A 15 -2.27 9.13 16.01
CA LEU A 15 -1.64 10.45 16.12
C LEU A 15 -0.48 10.44 17.11
N VAL A 16 -0.64 9.81 18.27
CA VAL A 16 0.44 9.66 19.26
C VAL A 16 1.62 8.91 18.66
N MET A 17 1.39 7.82 17.93
CA MET A 17 2.46 7.08 17.24
C MET A 17 3.16 7.91 16.16
N ILE A 18 2.41 8.69 15.36
CA ILE A 18 2.98 9.56 14.33
C ILE A 18 3.86 10.64 14.96
N ILE A 19 3.36 11.32 16.01
CA ILE A 19 4.12 12.35 16.72
C ILE A 19 5.37 11.75 17.35
N ALA A 20 5.26 10.61 18.03
CA ALA A 20 6.40 9.92 18.61
C ALA A 20 7.44 9.54 17.54
N SER A 21 6.99 9.00 16.41
CA SER A 21 7.84 8.65 15.26
C SER A 21 8.63 9.85 14.73
N LEU A 22 7.97 11.01 14.57
CA LEU A 22 8.60 12.25 14.10
C LEU A 22 9.62 12.83 15.09
N LEU A 23 9.45 12.58 16.39
CA LEU A 23 10.37 13.03 17.44
C LEU A 23 11.55 12.06 17.65
N THR A 24 11.39 10.79 17.29
CA THR A 24 12.45 9.78 17.42
C THR A 24 13.46 9.82 16.28
N LYS A 25 14.69 9.38 16.56
CA LYS A 25 15.75 9.31 15.55
C LYS A 25 15.43 8.21 14.52
N PRO A 26 15.52 8.49 13.21
CA PRO A 26 15.33 7.48 12.19
C PRO A 26 16.42 6.40 12.25
N ASN A 27 16.09 5.20 11.78
CA ASN A 27 17.04 4.10 11.66
C ASN A 27 18.13 4.41 10.61
N ARG A 28 19.21 3.60 10.58
CA ARG A 28 20.30 3.73 9.60
C ARG A 28 19.77 3.65 8.17
N ARG A 29 20.15 4.63 7.34
CA ARG A 29 19.71 4.76 5.95
C ARG A 29 20.01 3.50 5.13
N GLU A 30 21.22 2.97 5.22
CA GLU A 30 21.62 1.74 4.51
C GLU A 30 20.69 0.54 4.79
N ALA A 31 20.27 0.37 6.04
CA ALA A 31 19.36 -0.71 6.42
C ALA A 31 17.94 -0.47 5.88
N LEU A 32 17.49 0.79 5.88
CA LEU A 32 16.20 1.18 5.32
C LEU A 32 16.19 1.03 3.80
N ASP A 33 17.22 1.51 3.11
CA ASP A 33 17.33 1.46 1.64
C ASP A 33 17.35 0.01 1.16
N ARG A 34 18.13 -0.86 1.83
CA ARG A 34 18.15 -2.29 1.53
C ARG A 34 16.78 -2.94 1.75
N PHE A 35 16.10 -2.59 2.84
CA PHE A 35 14.77 -3.14 3.16
C PHE A 35 13.71 -2.67 2.15
N TYR A 36 13.62 -1.36 1.90
CA TYR A 36 12.63 -0.80 0.99
C TYR A 36 12.88 -1.21 -0.45
N VAL A 37 14.12 -1.24 -0.92
CA VAL A 37 14.39 -1.64 -2.30
C VAL A 37 14.01 -3.12 -2.50
N LYS A 38 14.33 -4.00 -1.54
CA LYS A 38 13.92 -5.41 -1.58
C LYS A 38 12.39 -5.56 -1.66
N MET A 39 11.64 -4.76 -0.90
CA MET A 39 10.17 -4.80 -0.97
C MET A 39 9.60 -4.25 -2.29
N LYS A 40 10.35 -3.41 -3.00
CA LYS A 40 9.93 -2.80 -4.27
C LYS A 40 10.36 -3.60 -5.50
N THR A 41 11.41 -4.41 -5.39
CA THR A 41 11.89 -5.27 -6.47
C THR A 41 10.83 -6.36 -6.73
N PRO A 42 10.28 -6.45 -7.96
CA PRO A 42 9.41 -7.55 -8.33
C PRO A 42 10.14 -8.89 -8.20
N THR A 43 9.44 -9.91 -7.72
CA THR A 43 9.98 -11.26 -7.64
C THR A 43 9.95 -11.92 -9.01
N GLU A 44 11.08 -12.47 -9.44
CA GLU A 44 11.19 -13.26 -10.66
C GLU A 44 10.98 -14.76 -10.38
N ILE A 45 10.47 -15.49 -11.37
CA ILE A 45 10.23 -16.95 -11.25
C ILE A 45 11.56 -17.71 -11.28
N ASP A 46 12.52 -17.22 -12.07
CA ASP A 46 13.86 -17.79 -12.21
C ASP A 46 14.76 -17.31 -11.06
N PRO A 47 15.25 -18.20 -10.19
CA PRO A 47 16.05 -17.83 -9.02
C PRO A 47 17.33 -17.06 -9.34
N GLU A 48 17.99 -17.38 -10.45
CA GLU A 48 19.24 -16.71 -10.83
C GLU A 48 18.95 -15.26 -11.25
N LYS A 49 17.90 -15.04 -12.04
CA LYS A 49 17.45 -13.70 -12.44
C LYS A 49 16.92 -12.88 -11.27
N ASP A 50 16.20 -13.50 -10.35
CA ASP A 50 15.72 -12.82 -9.13
C ASP A 50 16.91 -12.28 -8.31
N ARG A 51 17.98 -13.09 -8.19
CA ARG A 51 19.19 -12.68 -7.51
C ARG A 51 19.91 -11.53 -8.22
N GLU A 52 20.05 -11.60 -9.53
CA GLU A 52 20.65 -10.51 -10.33
C GLU A 52 19.85 -9.20 -10.19
N GLU A 53 18.52 -9.28 -10.26
CA GLU A 53 17.63 -8.12 -10.10
C GLU A 53 17.69 -7.51 -8.70
N LEU A 54 17.84 -8.35 -7.66
CA LEU A 54 18.05 -7.89 -6.30
C LEU A 54 19.43 -7.25 -6.10
N GLU A 55 20.50 -7.83 -6.62
CA GLU A 55 21.84 -7.26 -6.56
C GLU A 55 21.90 -5.91 -7.29
N LEU A 56 21.27 -5.81 -8.46
CA LEU A 56 21.10 -4.54 -9.18
C LEU A 56 20.34 -3.52 -8.32
N SER A 57 19.26 -3.94 -7.68
CA SER A 57 18.44 -3.08 -6.81
C SER A 57 19.20 -2.61 -5.57
N TYR A 58 20.03 -3.46 -4.96
CA TYR A 58 20.90 -3.06 -3.85
C TYR A 58 21.98 -2.07 -4.26
N SER A 59 22.51 -2.16 -5.49
CA SER A 59 23.49 -1.20 -6.00
C SER A 59 22.88 0.17 -6.37
N ARG A 60 21.57 0.22 -6.62
CA ARG A 60 20.81 1.43 -7.01
C ARG A 60 19.49 1.52 -6.23
N PRO A 61 19.51 1.86 -4.94
CA PRO A 61 18.32 1.91 -4.09
C PRO A 61 17.25 2.89 -4.60
N GLU A 62 17.64 3.93 -5.33
CA GLU A 62 16.77 4.93 -5.95
C GLU A 62 16.00 4.44 -7.20
N ARG A 63 16.27 3.22 -7.70
CA ARG A 63 15.68 2.66 -8.94
C ARG A 63 14.16 2.78 -8.99
N PHE A 64 13.48 2.67 -7.84
CA PHE A 64 12.02 2.67 -7.74
C PHE A 64 11.41 3.95 -7.17
N ASP A 65 12.21 4.99 -6.92
CA ASP A 65 11.73 6.22 -6.28
C ASP A 65 10.76 7.03 -7.15
N HIS A 66 10.83 6.86 -8.47
CA HIS A 66 9.87 7.42 -9.41
C HIS A 66 8.43 6.88 -9.19
N LYS A 67 8.29 5.70 -8.56
CA LYS A 67 6.98 5.11 -8.22
C LYS A 67 6.40 5.64 -6.92
N LYS A 68 7.14 6.44 -6.13
CA LYS A 68 6.64 7.04 -4.88
C LYS A 68 5.52 8.04 -5.15
N LEU A 69 4.52 8.06 -4.29
CA LEU A 69 3.45 9.06 -4.31
C LEU A 69 4.01 10.45 -3.94
N PHE A 70 4.81 10.51 -2.87
CA PHE A 70 5.42 11.74 -2.33
C PHE A 70 6.93 11.74 -2.55
N GLN A 71 7.36 12.25 -3.71
CA GLN A 71 8.78 12.35 -4.07
C GLN A 71 9.54 13.29 -3.11
N GLY A 72 10.78 12.94 -2.78
CA GLY A 72 11.64 13.75 -1.89
C GLY A 72 11.30 13.66 -0.39
N THR A 73 10.30 12.85 -0.01
CA THR A 73 9.95 12.61 1.40
C THR A 73 10.43 11.23 1.86
N SER A 74 10.50 11.01 3.17
CA SER A 74 10.76 9.69 3.76
C SER A 74 9.54 8.75 3.70
N LEU A 75 8.45 9.17 3.05
CA LEU A 75 7.23 8.38 2.94
C LEU A 75 7.33 7.42 1.74
N GLU A 76 7.36 6.14 2.05
CA GLU A 76 7.53 5.04 1.08
C GLU A 76 6.19 4.57 0.47
N PHE A 77 5.19 5.45 0.41
CA PHE A 77 3.90 5.16 -0.23
C PHE A 77 4.06 5.06 -1.74
N GLN A 78 3.74 3.90 -2.30
CA GLN A 78 3.81 3.66 -3.73
C GLN A 78 2.54 4.15 -4.44
N ARG A 79 2.70 4.68 -5.65
CA ARG A 79 1.57 5.02 -6.53
C ARG A 79 0.90 3.71 -6.98
N PRO A 80 -0.45 3.62 -6.90
CA PRO A 80 -1.16 2.44 -7.37
C PRO A 80 -0.88 2.22 -8.86
N GLY A 81 -0.51 1.00 -9.21
CA GLY A 81 -0.28 0.58 -10.58
C GLY A 81 -1.59 0.38 -11.34
N LYS A 82 -1.48 0.14 -12.65
CA LYS A 82 -2.65 -0.18 -13.48
C LYS A 82 -3.37 -1.44 -12.99
N ALA A 83 -2.61 -2.45 -12.56
CA ALA A 83 -3.17 -3.68 -12.00
C ALA A 83 -3.98 -3.42 -10.73
N ASP A 84 -3.47 -2.58 -9.83
CA ASP A 84 -4.17 -2.20 -8.60
C ASP A 84 -5.49 -1.47 -8.91
N ILE A 85 -5.44 -0.52 -9.85
CA ILE A 85 -6.63 0.26 -10.26
C ILE A 85 -7.67 -0.66 -10.90
N VAL A 86 -7.27 -1.52 -11.84
CA VAL A 86 -8.19 -2.45 -12.51
C VAL A 86 -8.78 -3.45 -11.52
N GLY A 87 -7.96 -4.03 -10.63
CA GLY A 87 -8.42 -4.94 -9.59
C GLY A 87 -9.42 -4.28 -8.64
N PHE A 88 -9.17 -3.04 -8.23
CA PHE A 88 -10.08 -2.28 -7.38
C PHE A 88 -11.43 -2.03 -8.08
N VAL A 89 -11.42 -1.57 -9.33
CA VAL A 89 -12.65 -1.31 -10.11
C VAL A 89 -13.44 -2.60 -10.30
N LEU A 90 -12.79 -3.70 -10.67
CA LEU A 90 -13.45 -5.00 -10.82
C LEU A 90 -14.06 -5.49 -9.51
N SER A 91 -13.37 -5.31 -8.39
CA SER A 91 -13.89 -5.66 -7.06
C SER A 91 -15.13 -4.84 -6.71
N CYS A 92 -15.11 -3.52 -6.93
CA CYS A 92 -16.28 -2.66 -6.72
C CYS A 92 -17.47 -3.08 -7.59
N LEU A 93 -17.23 -3.36 -8.88
CA LEU A 93 -18.27 -3.84 -9.79
C LEU A 93 -18.85 -5.19 -9.36
N GLY A 94 -18.01 -6.09 -8.82
CA GLY A 94 -18.47 -7.36 -8.25
C GLY A 94 -19.44 -7.16 -7.09
N VAL A 95 -19.12 -6.28 -6.14
CA VAL A 95 -20.02 -5.96 -5.02
C VAL A 95 -21.34 -5.35 -5.50
N VAL A 96 -21.28 -4.38 -6.42
CA VAL A 96 -22.48 -3.78 -7.02
C VAL A 96 -23.32 -4.85 -7.73
N GLY A 97 -22.69 -5.75 -8.47
CA GLY A 97 -23.37 -6.85 -9.15
C GLY A 97 -24.12 -7.77 -8.20
N VAL A 98 -23.50 -8.15 -7.07
CA VAL A 98 -24.16 -8.97 -6.03
C VAL A 98 -25.35 -8.24 -5.43
N ILE A 99 -25.23 -6.95 -5.14
CA ILE A 99 -26.34 -6.13 -4.60
C ILE A 99 -27.49 -6.06 -5.62
N LEU A 100 -27.20 -5.77 -6.88
CA LEU A 100 -28.21 -5.68 -7.94
C LEU A 100 -28.91 -7.03 -8.17
N LEU A 101 -28.16 -8.13 -8.15
CA LEU A 101 -28.73 -9.47 -8.25
C LEU A 101 -29.65 -9.79 -7.07
N ALA A 102 -29.23 -9.45 -5.85
CA ALA A 102 -30.05 -9.64 -4.65
C ALA A 102 -31.36 -8.83 -4.72
N LEU A 103 -31.29 -7.56 -5.17
CA LEU A 103 -32.47 -6.73 -5.37
C LEU A 103 -33.39 -7.28 -6.47
N TRP A 104 -32.82 -7.77 -7.57
CA TRP A 104 -33.58 -8.38 -8.66
C TRP A 104 -34.33 -9.64 -8.18
N VAL A 105 -33.66 -10.53 -7.44
CA VAL A 105 -34.28 -11.72 -6.83
C VAL A 105 -35.38 -11.33 -5.84
N ALA A 106 -35.15 -10.33 -5.00
CA ALA A 106 -36.16 -9.85 -4.04
C ALA A 106 -37.43 -9.32 -4.75
N ASN A 107 -37.27 -8.71 -5.92
CA ASN A 107 -38.39 -8.16 -6.70
C ASN A 107 -39.18 -9.23 -7.50
N LEU A 108 -38.69 -10.47 -7.62
CA LEU A 108 -39.43 -11.56 -8.28
C LEU A 108 -40.55 -12.15 -7.43
N GLY A 109 -40.53 -11.91 -6.11
CA GLY A 109 -41.53 -12.41 -5.16
C GLY A 109 -42.53 -11.35 -4.66
N ALA A 110 -42.44 -10.12 -5.18
CA ALA A 110 -43.39 -9.03 -4.94
C ALA A 110 -44.36 -8.90 -6.11
#